data_AF-A0A7C3PDK9-F1
#
_entry.id   AF-A0A7C3PDK9-F1
#
_cell.length_a   1.000
_cell.length_b   1.000
_cell.length_c   1.000
_cell.angle_alpha   90.00
_cell.angle_beta   90.00
_cell.angle_gamma   90.00
#
_symmetry.space_group_name_H-M   'P 1'
#
loop_
_entity.id
_entity.type
_entity.pdbx_description
1 polymer ?
#
loop_
_entity_poly.entity_id
_entity_poly.type
_entity_poly.pdbx_seq_one_letter_code
_entity_poly.pdbx_strand_id
1 'polypeptide(L)'
;MLCAAREGRLGARRRIRMGPPDMSARRTIEITTRSEEQTIEVARLLAHHLRAGDAVALSGELGAGKTTFVRGLAEGLGLDPRQVSSPTFVLLHEYRKAAAGTDASPLPLVHVDAYRVSPDDDPTLLGLDAAGTSQGILAIEWPERFGDESTPAGLRWTVLLEHEGLNVRRLLISAAPSVEQRVLEQLSREVAAAADDAQSRTLRCRTCGNTLAPDVKTAPFCSAHCRMADLGRWFSESYRISRDIRPTDSEQDA
;
A
#
# COMPACT_ATOMS: atom_id res chain seq x y z
N MET A 1 -29.66 48.34 -33.17
CA MET A 1 -28.37 48.09 -32.51
C MET A 1 -28.41 46.66 -31.99
N LEU A 2 -28.13 45.67 -32.86
CA LEU A 2 -28.19 44.25 -32.52
C LEU A 2 -26.83 43.77 -32.01
N CYS A 3 -26.85 43.10 -30.86
CA CYS A 3 -25.73 42.42 -30.23
C CYS A 3 -25.43 41.11 -31.00
N ALA A 4 -24.22 40.96 -31.54
CA ALA A 4 -23.76 39.73 -32.18
C ALA A 4 -22.92 38.91 -31.19
N ALA A 5 -23.44 37.74 -30.81
CA ALA A 5 -22.71 36.73 -30.06
C ALA A 5 -21.59 36.13 -30.93
N ARG A 6 -20.35 36.06 -30.40
CA ARG A 6 -19.23 35.35 -31.04
C ARG A 6 -19.08 33.99 -30.38
N GLU A 7 -19.46 32.96 -31.12
CA GLU A 7 -19.19 31.57 -30.81
C GLU A 7 -17.72 31.20 -31.09
N GLY A 8 -17.13 30.49 -30.13
CA GLY A 8 -16.38 29.26 -30.35
C GLY A 8 -15.10 29.29 -31.20
N ARG A 9 -13.94 29.18 -30.53
CA ARG A 9 -12.86 28.23 -30.90
C ARG A 9 -12.16 27.73 -29.64
N LEU A 10 -12.73 26.71 -28.99
CA LEU A 10 -11.98 25.84 -28.09
C LEU A 10 -10.95 25.10 -28.96
N GLY A 11 -9.68 25.45 -28.79
CA GLY A 11 -8.57 24.80 -29.48
C GLY A 11 -8.59 23.29 -29.22
N ALA A 12 -8.59 22.51 -30.29
CA ALA A 12 -8.50 21.06 -30.25
C ALA A 12 -7.25 20.64 -29.47
N ARG A 13 -7.44 20.21 -28.21
CA ARG A 13 -6.40 19.53 -27.43
C ARG A 13 -6.09 18.23 -28.15
N ARG A 14 -4.92 18.13 -28.78
CA ARG A 14 -4.41 16.88 -29.38
C ARG A 14 -4.41 15.81 -28.29
N ARG A 15 -5.29 14.82 -28.41
CA ARG A 15 -5.17 13.54 -27.69
C ARG A 15 -3.86 12.92 -28.13
N ILE A 16 -2.85 12.95 -27.27
CA ILE A 16 -1.67 12.11 -27.43
C ILE A 16 -2.17 10.69 -27.20
N ARG A 17 -2.22 9.88 -28.27
CA ARG A 17 -2.37 8.43 -28.12
C ARG A 17 -1.08 7.92 -27.47
N MET A 18 -1.10 7.75 -26.16
CA MET A 18 -0.09 6.97 -25.45
C MET A 18 -0.49 5.51 -25.65
N GLY A 19 0.34 4.74 -26.35
CA GLY A 19 0.15 3.28 -26.43
C GLY A 19 0.26 2.65 -25.03
N PRO A 20 -0.21 1.40 -24.87
CA PRO A 20 -0.11 0.69 -23.59
C PRO A 20 1.35 0.67 -23.11
N PRO A 21 1.62 0.82 -21.80
CA PRO A 21 2.98 0.73 -21.29
C PRO A 21 3.55 -0.63 -21.65
N ASP A 22 4.70 -0.64 -22.31
CA ASP A 22 5.41 -1.87 -22.64
C ASP A 22 5.78 -2.62 -21.35
N MET A 23 5.02 -3.67 -21.05
CA MET A 23 5.22 -4.52 -19.88
C MET A 23 6.47 -5.41 -20.02
N SER A 24 6.99 -5.60 -21.24
CA SER A 24 8.08 -6.53 -21.55
C SER A 24 9.48 -6.01 -21.22
N ALA A 25 9.63 -4.71 -20.95
CA ALA A 25 10.92 -4.08 -20.61
C ALA A 25 11.09 -3.77 -19.11
N ARG A 26 10.11 -4.13 -18.26
CA ARG A 26 10.16 -3.88 -16.82
C ARG A 26 11.13 -4.83 -16.14
N ARG A 27 11.97 -4.29 -15.24
CA ARG A 27 12.90 -5.08 -14.43
C ARG A 27 12.22 -5.46 -13.13
N THR A 28 12.37 -6.71 -12.71
CA THR A 28 11.64 -7.27 -11.56
C THR A 28 12.59 -7.83 -10.52
N ILE A 29 12.30 -7.58 -9.25
CA ILE A 29 12.88 -8.29 -8.12
C ILE A 29 11.81 -9.11 -7.42
N GLU A 30 12.22 -10.22 -6.83
CA GLU A 30 11.36 -11.13 -6.09
C GLU A 30 11.73 -11.09 -4.60
N ILE A 31 10.72 -10.94 -3.75
CA ILE A 31 10.88 -10.83 -2.30
C ILE A 31 9.85 -11.76 -1.63
N THR A 32 10.30 -12.57 -0.67
CA THR A 32 9.41 -13.36 0.18
C THR A 32 9.22 -12.65 1.53
N THR A 33 7.98 -12.38 1.90
CA THR A 33 7.62 -11.91 3.25
C THR A 33 6.91 -13.02 4.02
N ARG A 34 7.08 -13.06 5.34
CA ARG A 34 6.57 -14.10 6.25
C ARG A 34 5.64 -13.54 7.34
N SER A 35 5.38 -12.24 7.29
CA SER A 35 4.45 -11.56 8.19
C SER A 35 3.89 -10.28 7.55
N GLU A 36 2.85 -9.73 8.18
CA GLU A 36 2.28 -8.44 7.78
C GLU A 36 3.32 -7.32 7.92
N GLU A 37 4.08 -7.34 9.02
CA GLU A 37 5.12 -6.35 9.33
C GLU A 37 6.24 -6.35 8.28
N GLN A 38 6.64 -7.53 7.78
CA GLN A 38 7.62 -7.60 6.69
C GLN A 38 7.06 -7.02 5.37
N THR A 39 5.77 -7.20 5.12
CA THR A 39 5.11 -6.63 3.93
C THR A 39 5.01 -5.11 4.03
N ILE A 40 4.68 -4.60 5.21
CA ILE A 40 4.70 -3.17 5.54
C ILE A 40 6.11 -2.59 5.36
N GLU A 41 7.14 -3.29 5.86
CA GLU A 41 8.52 -2.84 5.76
C GLU A 41 9.00 -2.74 4.30
N VAL A 42 8.68 -3.73 3.46
CA VAL A 42 8.99 -3.68 2.02
C VAL A 42 8.36 -2.45 1.36
N ALA A 43 7.09 -2.18 1.66
CA ALA A 43 6.39 -1.02 1.13
C ALA A 43 6.97 0.30 1.66
N ARG A 44 7.32 0.36 2.95
CA ARG A 44 7.96 1.51 3.59
C ARG A 44 9.30 1.84 2.95
N LEU A 45 10.11 0.82 2.65
CA LEU A 45 11.37 0.99 1.93
C LEU A 45 11.15 1.47 0.49
N LEU A 46 10.19 0.87 -0.23
CA LEU A 46 9.82 1.31 -1.58
C LEU A 46 9.40 2.79 -1.60
N ALA A 47 8.68 3.26 -0.58
CA ALA A 47 8.21 4.65 -0.49
C ALA A 47 9.34 5.69 -0.56
N HIS A 48 10.52 5.40 0.01
CA HIS A 48 11.67 6.31 -0.06
C HIS A 48 12.25 6.49 -1.47
N HIS A 49 11.93 5.57 -2.39
CA HIS A 49 12.36 5.63 -3.78
C HIS A 49 11.31 6.29 -4.69
N LEU A 50 10.15 6.66 -4.15
CA LEU A 50 9.07 7.32 -4.88
C LEU A 50 9.30 8.83 -5.01
N ARG A 51 8.73 9.40 -6.05
CA ARG A 51 8.76 10.83 -6.38
C ARG A 51 7.34 11.33 -6.61
N ALA A 52 7.10 12.62 -6.40
CA ALA A 52 5.83 13.23 -6.75
C ALA A 52 5.48 12.92 -8.21
N GLY A 53 4.23 12.50 -8.45
CA GLY A 53 3.76 12.03 -9.75
C GLY A 53 3.92 10.52 -9.98
N ASP A 54 4.60 9.79 -9.10
CA ASP A 54 4.72 8.34 -9.24
C ASP A 54 3.42 7.63 -8.89
N ALA A 55 3.10 6.60 -9.69
CA ALA A 55 2.04 5.65 -9.41
C ALA A 55 2.60 4.25 -9.15
N VAL A 56 2.00 3.58 -8.16
CA VAL A 56 2.26 2.20 -7.73
C VAL A 56 1.00 1.37 -7.95
N ALA A 57 1.09 0.41 -8.85
CA ALA A 57 0.03 -0.55 -9.13
C ALA A 57 0.20 -1.80 -8.25
N LEU A 58 -0.87 -2.22 -7.58
CA LEU A 58 -0.91 -3.36 -6.66
C LEU A 58 -1.92 -4.39 -7.17
N SER A 59 -1.42 -5.52 -7.65
CA SER A 59 -2.22 -6.65 -8.11
C SER A 59 -2.03 -7.86 -7.21
N GLY A 60 -3.01 -8.77 -7.22
CA GLY A 60 -2.98 -9.99 -6.41
C GLY A 60 -4.38 -10.38 -5.95
N GLU A 61 -4.53 -11.60 -5.45
CA GLU A 61 -5.82 -12.13 -5.01
C GLU A 61 -6.44 -11.35 -3.83
N LEU A 62 -7.71 -11.61 -3.54
CA LEU A 62 -8.37 -11.05 -2.37
C LEU A 62 -7.67 -11.56 -1.10
N GLY A 63 -7.29 -10.65 -0.21
CA GLY A 63 -6.52 -11.01 0.99
C GLY A 63 -5.01 -11.17 0.78
N ALA A 64 -4.49 -10.90 -0.43
CA ALA A 64 -3.05 -10.95 -0.71
C ALA A 64 -2.21 -9.92 0.08
N GLY A 65 -2.86 -8.90 0.66
CA GLY A 65 -2.19 -7.87 1.48
C GLY A 65 -1.95 -6.56 0.73
N LYS A 66 -2.70 -6.27 -0.34
CA LYS A 66 -2.60 -5.01 -1.10
C LYS A 66 -2.78 -3.78 -0.21
N THR A 67 -3.86 -3.70 0.57
CA THR A 67 -4.07 -2.60 1.54
C THR A 67 -3.01 -2.55 2.64
N THR A 68 -2.49 -3.70 3.09
CA THR A 68 -1.33 -3.75 4.01
C THR A 68 -0.10 -3.09 3.36
N PHE A 69 0.14 -3.34 2.08
CA PHE A 69 1.20 -2.69 1.33
C PHE A 69 0.99 -1.16 1.29
N VAL A 70 -0.25 -0.70 1.06
CA VAL A 70 -0.58 0.74 1.10
C VAL A 70 -0.32 1.36 2.47
N ARG A 71 -0.59 0.65 3.57
CA ARG A 71 -0.23 1.11 4.93
C ARG A 71 1.27 1.35 5.07
N GLY A 72 2.10 0.43 4.58
CA GLY A 72 3.55 0.62 4.59
C GLY A 72 4.02 1.75 3.70
N LEU A 73 3.37 1.98 2.54
CA LEU A 73 3.63 3.17 1.73
C LEU A 73 3.32 4.45 2.52
N ALA A 74 2.15 4.53 3.17
CA ALA A 74 1.78 5.69 3.98
C ALA A 74 2.79 5.95 5.10
N GLU A 75 3.22 4.91 5.81
CA GLU A 75 4.25 5.00 6.85
C GLU A 75 5.59 5.52 6.30
N GLY A 76 6.05 4.99 5.17
CA GLY A 76 7.31 5.42 4.54
C GLY A 76 7.27 6.83 3.98
N LEU A 77 6.07 7.32 3.62
CA LEU A 77 5.82 8.71 3.25
C LEU A 77 5.67 9.64 4.47
N GLY A 78 5.69 9.13 5.70
CA GLY A 78 5.52 9.93 6.93
C GLY A 78 4.08 10.35 7.22
N LEU A 79 3.11 9.60 6.68
CA LEU A 79 1.67 9.72 6.97
C LEU A 79 1.29 8.75 8.11
N ASP A 80 0.09 8.90 8.69
CA ASP A 80 -0.37 7.98 9.75
C ASP A 80 -0.94 6.69 9.13
N PRO A 81 -0.25 5.53 9.25
CA PRO A 81 -0.73 4.28 8.66
C PRO A 81 -2.03 3.78 9.28
N ARG A 82 -2.42 4.25 10.47
CA ARG A 82 -3.67 3.85 11.14
C ARG A 82 -4.91 4.43 10.48
N GLN A 83 -4.74 5.50 9.69
CA GLN A 83 -5.84 6.08 8.93
C GLN A 83 -6.10 5.31 7.62
N VAL A 84 -5.18 4.44 7.21
CA VAL A 84 -5.28 3.70 5.95
C VAL A 84 -6.19 2.48 6.08
N SER A 85 -7.32 2.57 5.38
CA SER A 85 -8.27 1.49 5.16
C SER A 85 -8.50 1.33 3.65
N SER A 86 -9.00 0.16 3.23
CA SER A 86 -9.35 -0.05 1.82
C SER A 86 -10.57 0.82 1.47
N PRO A 87 -10.47 1.73 0.48
CA PRO A 87 -11.57 2.59 0.09
C PRO A 87 -12.53 1.87 -0.86
N THR A 88 -12.83 0.57 -0.66
CA THR A 88 -13.64 -0.23 -1.62
C THR A 88 -14.99 0.43 -1.99
N PHE A 89 -15.59 1.21 -1.08
CA PHE A 89 -16.87 1.89 -1.31
C PHE A 89 -16.75 3.34 -1.80
N VAL A 90 -15.70 4.05 -1.37
CA VAL A 90 -15.47 5.46 -1.75
C VAL A 90 -14.63 5.55 -3.03
N LEU A 91 -14.07 4.42 -3.47
CA LEU A 91 -13.17 4.19 -4.60
C LEU A 91 -11.81 4.90 -4.49
N LEU A 92 -11.77 6.08 -3.86
CA LEU A 92 -10.57 6.89 -3.64
C LEU A 92 -10.54 7.44 -2.22
N HIS A 93 -9.36 7.44 -1.61
CA HIS A 93 -9.08 8.17 -0.37
C HIS A 93 -7.75 8.91 -0.49
N GLU A 94 -7.71 10.16 -0.08
CA GLU A 94 -6.49 10.95 -0.03
C GLU A 94 -6.01 11.11 1.41
N TYR A 95 -4.75 10.72 1.65
CA TYR A 95 -4.06 10.86 2.93
C TYR A 95 -3.06 12.01 2.85
N ARG A 96 -3.23 13.02 3.72
CA ARG A 96 -2.35 14.19 3.82
C ARG A 96 -1.99 14.46 5.28
N LYS A 97 -0.80 15.02 5.51
CA LYS A 97 -0.47 15.64 6.80
C LYS A 97 -0.93 17.10 6.79
N ALA A 98 -1.54 17.55 7.88
CA ALA A 98 -1.86 18.97 8.04
C ALA A 98 -0.56 19.80 7.98
N ALA A 99 -0.58 20.88 7.19
CA ALA A 99 0.60 21.73 6.99
C ALA A 99 1.05 22.34 8.32
N ALA A 100 2.21 21.89 8.83
CA ALA A 100 2.77 22.34 10.10
C ALA A 100 3.62 23.63 9.97
N GLY A 101 3.31 24.49 8.99
CA GLY A 101 4.04 25.76 8.77
C GLY A 101 5.50 25.60 8.35
N THR A 102 5.92 24.43 7.88
CA THR A 102 7.27 24.15 7.38
C THR A 102 7.26 23.75 5.90
N ASP A 103 8.29 24.13 5.15
CA ASP A 103 8.46 23.86 3.70
C ASP A 103 8.62 22.37 3.32
N ALA A 104 8.61 21.46 4.30
CA ALA A 104 8.86 20.02 4.10
C ALA A 104 7.64 19.17 4.53
N SER A 105 6.48 19.41 3.92
CA SER A 105 5.33 18.52 4.08
C SER A 105 5.57 17.20 3.35
N PRO A 106 5.22 16.04 3.93
CA PRO A 106 5.28 14.76 3.24
C PRO A 106 4.41 14.77 1.98
N LEU A 107 4.80 13.96 0.98
CA LEU A 107 4.00 13.78 -0.22
C LEU A 107 2.64 13.18 0.14
N PRO A 108 1.53 13.74 -0.38
CA PRO A 108 0.21 13.15 -0.18
C PRO A 108 0.13 11.79 -0.86
N LEU A 109 -0.63 10.86 -0.27
CA LEU A 109 -0.91 9.54 -0.83
C LEU A 109 -2.37 9.48 -1.26
N VAL A 110 -2.60 9.29 -2.55
CA VAL A 110 -3.91 8.99 -3.12
C VAL A 110 -4.02 7.49 -3.26
N HIS A 111 -4.97 6.87 -2.57
CA HIS A 111 -5.22 5.45 -2.59
C HIS A 111 -6.52 5.17 -3.32
N VAL A 112 -6.43 4.39 -4.39
CA VAL A 112 -7.57 3.94 -5.19
C VAL A 112 -7.72 2.43 -5.05
N ASP A 113 -8.96 1.98 -4.85
CA ASP A 113 -9.33 0.57 -4.92
C ASP A 113 -10.30 0.36 -6.07
N ALA A 114 -9.80 -0.21 -7.17
CA ALA A 114 -10.57 -0.39 -8.39
C ALA A 114 -11.36 -1.71 -8.42
N TYR A 115 -11.45 -2.47 -7.31
CA TYR A 115 -12.12 -3.78 -7.29
C TYR A 115 -13.54 -3.77 -7.87
N ARG A 116 -14.26 -2.66 -7.70
CA ARG A 116 -15.66 -2.47 -8.16
C ARG A 116 -15.80 -1.61 -9.42
N VAL A 117 -14.70 -1.17 -10.00
CA VAL A 117 -14.70 -0.38 -11.23
C VAL A 117 -15.01 -1.30 -12.41
N SER A 118 -15.92 -0.86 -13.29
CA SER A 118 -16.23 -1.51 -14.56
C SER A 118 -15.17 -1.12 -15.60
N PRO A 119 -14.81 -1.99 -16.56
CA PRO A 119 -13.92 -1.62 -17.66
C PRO A 119 -14.42 -0.44 -18.50
N ASP A 120 -15.73 -0.21 -18.51
CA ASP A 120 -16.39 0.90 -19.22
C ASP A 120 -16.37 2.22 -18.43
N ASP A 121 -15.99 2.19 -17.15
CA ASP A 121 -15.91 3.39 -16.32
C ASP A 121 -14.67 4.20 -16.72
N ASP A 122 -14.88 5.50 -16.99
CA ASP A 122 -13.80 6.41 -17.32
C ASP A 122 -12.96 6.70 -16.05
N PRO A 123 -11.65 6.39 -16.02
CA PRO A 123 -10.79 6.66 -14.87
C PRO A 123 -10.73 8.14 -14.49
N THR A 124 -10.97 9.04 -15.44
CA THR A 124 -11.03 10.48 -15.15
C THR A 124 -12.23 10.84 -14.26
N LEU A 125 -13.29 10.01 -14.24
CA LEU A 125 -14.42 10.16 -13.32
C LEU A 125 -14.08 9.76 -11.88
N LEU A 126 -13.00 8.98 -11.67
CA LEU A 126 -12.51 8.64 -10.33
C LEU A 126 -11.71 9.78 -9.69
N GLY A 127 -11.58 10.95 -10.35
CA GLY A 127 -10.72 12.03 -9.87
C GLY A 127 -9.22 11.71 -9.98
N LEU A 128 -8.86 10.78 -10.86
CA LEU A 128 -7.47 10.44 -11.21
C LEU A 128 -6.85 11.45 -12.20
N ASP A 129 -7.45 12.62 -12.38
CA ASP A 129 -6.92 13.65 -13.24
C ASP A 129 -5.52 14.07 -12.79
N ALA A 130 -4.67 14.38 -13.78
CA ALA A 130 -3.24 14.63 -13.61
C ALA A 130 -2.91 15.72 -12.56
N ALA A 131 -3.88 16.54 -12.17
CA ALA A 131 -3.74 17.52 -11.10
C ALA A 131 -3.53 16.87 -9.71
N GLY A 132 -4.25 15.78 -9.39
CA GLY A 132 -4.15 15.11 -8.09
C GLY A 132 -2.86 14.29 -7.92
N THR A 133 -2.37 13.68 -9.00
CA THR A 133 -1.11 12.92 -9.04
C THR A 133 0.12 13.81 -9.12
N SER A 134 0.06 14.97 -9.77
CA SER A 134 1.24 15.81 -10.02
C SER A 134 1.99 16.27 -8.76
N GLN A 135 1.35 16.22 -7.59
CA GLN A 135 1.90 16.69 -6.32
C GLN A 135 2.12 15.54 -5.31
N GLY A 136 1.74 14.30 -5.63
CA GLY A 136 1.66 13.19 -4.67
C GLY A 136 2.03 11.82 -5.22
N ILE A 137 1.76 10.78 -4.44
CA ILE A 137 1.91 9.37 -4.82
C ILE A 137 0.52 8.79 -5.05
N LEU A 138 0.35 8.03 -6.13
CA LEU A 138 -0.87 7.27 -6.40
C LEU A 138 -0.64 5.78 -6.14
N ALA A 139 -1.38 5.18 -5.22
CA ALA A 139 -1.41 3.74 -5.00
C ALA A 139 -2.74 3.18 -5.51
N ILE A 140 -2.69 2.15 -6.35
CA ILE A 140 -3.87 1.59 -7.02
C ILE A 140 -3.95 0.11 -6.74
N GLU A 141 -5.00 -0.33 -6.05
CA GLU A 141 -5.35 -1.73 -5.95
C GLU A 141 -6.21 -2.15 -7.16
N TRP A 142 -5.98 -3.38 -7.65
CA TRP A 142 -6.69 -3.96 -8.80
C TRP A 142 -6.58 -3.11 -10.09
N PRO A 143 -5.37 -2.66 -10.47
CA PRO A 143 -5.15 -1.85 -11.67
C PRO A 143 -5.66 -2.53 -12.95
N GLU A 144 -5.73 -3.86 -12.99
CA GLU A 144 -6.29 -4.67 -14.08
C GLU A 144 -7.79 -4.45 -14.34
N ARG A 145 -8.50 -3.77 -13.44
CA ARG A 145 -9.91 -3.37 -13.64
C ARG A 145 -10.05 -2.17 -14.57
N PHE A 146 -8.98 -1.39 -14.72
CA PHE A 146 -8.91 -0.38 -15.76
C PHE A 146 -8.69 -1.06 -17.12
N GLY A 147 -9.38 -0.57 -18.16
CA GLY A 147 -9.05 -0.96 -19.52
C GLY A 147 -7.61 -0.58 -19.90
N ASP A 148 -7.04 -1.20 -20.94
CA ASP A 148 -5.65 -0.94 -21.35
C ASP A 148 -5.37 0.55 -21.68
N GLU A 149 -6.37 1.26 -22.21
CA GLU A 149 -6.30 2.71 -22.52
C GLU A 149 -6.37 3.61 -21.28
N SER A 150 -6.66 3.02 -20.11
CA SER A 150 -6.99 3.69 -18.86
C SER A 150 -5.86 3.63 -17.83
N THR A 151 -4.68 3.12 -18.21
CA THR A 151 -3.53 3.05 -17.30
C THR A 151 -3.10 4.47 -16.89
N PRO A 152 -3.04 4.78 -15.59
CA PRO A 152 -2.67 6.11 -15.14
C PRO A 152 -1.24 6.49 -15.57
N ALA A 153 -1.09 7.76 -15.92
CA ALA A 153 0.22 8.36 -16.16
C ALA A 153 1.09 8.23 -14.90
N GLY A 154 2.41 8.07 -15.09
CA GLY A 154 3.33 7.94 -13.97
C GLY A 154 3.43 6.55 -13.35
N LEU A 155 2.85 5.50 -13.97
CA LEU A 155 3.00 4.11 -13.53
C LEU A 155 4.47 3.66 -13.55
N ARG A 156 5.14 3.87 -12.42
CA ARG A 156 6.57 3.66 -12.25
C ARG A 156 6.88 2.34 -11.56
N TRP A 157 5.96 1.85 -10.74
CA TRP A 157 6.11 0.61 -9.99
C TRP A 157 4.86 -0.27 -10.11
N THR A 158 5.08 -1.57 -10.25
CA THR A 158 4.03 -2.60 -10.21
C THR A 158 4.42 -3.65 -9.19
N VAL A 159 3.50 -4.03 -8.32
CA VAL A 159 3.70 -5.04 -7.28
C VAL A 159 2.63 -6.11 -7.46
N LEU A 160 3.06 -7.35 -7.68
CA LEU A 160 2.19 -8.52 -7.62
C LEU A 160 2.39 -9.21 -6.27
N LEU A 161 1.30 -9.43 -5.54
CA LEU A 161 1.28 -10.14 -4.27
C LEU A 161 0.63 -11.52 -4.43
N GLU A 162 1.38 -12.58 -4.16
CA GLU A 162 0.93 -13.97 -4.26
C GLU A 162 0.97 -14.69 -2.90
N HIS A 163 0.00 -15.57 -2.65
CA HIS A 163 -0.02 -16.41 -1.46
C HIS A 163 0.89 -17.63 -1.61
N GLU A 164 1.86 -17.81 -0.70
CA GLU A 164 2.68 -19.03 -0.62
C GLU A 164 2.47 -19.81 0.69
N GLY A 165 1.56 -19.32 1.54
CA GLY A 165 1.21 -19.92 2.82
C GLY A 165 0.32 -18.97 3.62
N LEU A 166 -0.05 -19.37 4.85
CA LEU A 166 -0.94 -18.57 5.70
C LEU A 166 -0.43 -17.12 5.86
N ASN A 167 0.83 -16.97 6.26
CA ASN A 167 1.47 -15.68 6.49
C ASN A 167 2.60 -15.38 5.50
N VAL A 168 2.78 -16.23 4.49
CA VAL A 168 3.86 -16.09 3.51
C VAL A 168 3.30 -15.44 2.25
N ARG A 169 3.97 -14.39 1.77
CA ARG A 169 3.68 -13.76 0.49
C ARG A 169 4.93 -13.74 -0.37
N ARG A 170 4.74 -13.97 -1.66
CA ARG A 170 5.73 -13.69 -2.70
C ARG A 170 5.35 -12.38 -3.35
N LEU A 171 6.28 -11.43 -3.33
CA LEU A 171 6.14 -10.10 -3.92
C LEU A 171 7.01 -10.03 -5.17
N LEU A 172 6.41 -9.78 -6.33
CA LEU A 172 7.14 -9.42 -7.54
C LEU A 172 7.04 -7.90 -7.72
N ILE A 173 8.14 -7.20 -7.50
CA ILE A 173 8.20 -5.75 -7.64
C ILE A 173 8.91 -5.42 -8.94
N SER A 174 8.18 -4.85 -9.90
CA SER A 174 8.72 -4.42 -11.18
C SER A 174 8.76 -2.90 -11.29
N ALA A 175 9.87 -2.41 -11.85
CA ALA A 175 10.11 -1.01 -12.10
C ALA A 175 9.95 -0.70 -13.60
N ALA A 176 9.36 0.46 -13.91
CA ALA A 176 9.31 0.98 -15.27
C ALA A 176 10.73 1.21 -15.83
N PRO A 177 10.94 1.17 -17.16
CA PRO A 177 12.26 1.36 -17.78
C PRO A 177 12.95 2.69 -17.42
N SER A 178 12.18 3.70 -17.01
CA SER A 178 12.65 5.00 -16.54
C SER A 178 13.33 4.96 -15.17
N VAL A 179 13.14 3.88 -14.40
CA VAL A 179 13.82 3.65 -13.13
C VAL A 179 15.20 3.08 -13.41
N GLU A 180 16.23 3.80 -12.97
CA GLU A 180 17.60 3.33 -13.08
C GLU A 180 17.80 2.01 -12.32
N GLN A 181 18.54 1.08 -12.91
CA GLN A 181 18.81 -0.24 -12.33
C GLN A 181 19.34 -0.17 -10.90
N ARG A 182 20.23 0.79 -10.60
CA ARG A 182 20.79 0.98 -9.26
C ARG A 182 19.75 1.23 -8.18
N VAL A 183 18.60 1.83 -8.51
CA VAL A 183 17.51 2.10 -7.56
C VAL A 183 16.82 0.80 -7.17
N LEU A 184 16.54 -0.05 -8.16
CA LEU A 184 15.94 -1.38 -7.92
C LEU A 184 16.89 -2.29 -7.12
N GLU A 185 18.19 -2.26 -7.44
CA GLU A 185 19.21 -2.99 -6.70
C GLU A 185 19.37 -2.47 -5.26
N GLN A 186 19.27 -1.15 -5.07
CA GLN A 186 19.32 -0.55 -3.75
C GLN A 186 18.13 -0.97 -2.89
N LEU A 187 16.92 -0.92 -3.43
CA LEU A 187 15.71 -1.42 -2.77
C LEU A 187 15.88 -2.91 -2.39
N SER A 188 16.37 -3.74 -3.31
CA SER A 188 16.61 -5.16 -3.03
C SER A 188 17.59 -5.37 -1.87
N ARG A 189 18.68 -4.59 -1.80
CA ARG A 189 19.63 -4.64 -0.68
C ARG A 189 19.02 -4.17 0.64
N GLU A 190 18.25 -3.09 0.63
CA GLU A 190 17.58 -2.56 1.81
C GLU A 190 16.59 -3.57 2.39
N VAL A 191 15.80 -4.22 1.52
CA VAL A 191 14.86 -5.25 1.92
C VAL A 191 15.58 -6.48 2.49
N ALA A 192 16.66 -6.94 1.85
CA ALA A 192 17.45 -8.06 2.36
C ALA A 192 18.05 -7.74 3.74
N ALA A 193 18.63 -6.55 3.92
CA ALA A 193 19.18 -6.11 5.18
C ALA A 193 18.11 -6.01 6.29
N ALA A 194 16.92 -5.49 5.97
CA ALA A 194 15.81 -5.42 6.91
C ALA A 194 15.28 -6.82 7.29
N ALA A 195 15.26 -7.76 6.35
CA ALA A 195 14.87 -9.15 6.61
C ALA A 195 15.88 -9.87 7.51
N ASP A 196 17.17 -9.62 7.33
CA ASP A 196 18.24 -10.16 8.18
C ASP A 196 18.18 -9.56 9.60
N ASP A 197 18.00 -8.25 9.73
CA ASP A 197 17.81 -7.60 11.02
C ASP A 197 16.58 -8.16 11.75
N ALA A 198 15.44 -8.28 11.06
CA ALA A 198 14.22 -8.86 11.61
C ALA A 198 14.41 -10.30 12.09
N GLN A 199 15.23 -11.11 11.41
CA GLN A 199 15.54 -12.49 11.81
C GLN A 199 16.50 -12.56 13.01
N SER A 200 17.37 -11.55 13.17
CA SER A 200 18.31 -11.47 14.30
C SER A 200 17.66 -11.01 15.61
N ARG A 201 16.50 -10.34 15.54
CA ARG A 201 15.77 -9.84 16.73
C ARG A 201 15.20 -10.97 17.56
N THR A 202 15.38 -10.90 18.88
CA THR A 202 14.79 -11.89 19.79
C THR A 202 13.43 -11.44 20.30
N LEU A 203 12.46 -12.35 20.33
CA LEU A 203 11.13 -12.11 20.93
C LEU A 203 11.07 -12.71 22.33
N ARG A 204 10.12 -12.23 23.15
CA ARG A 204 9.78 -12.86 24.43
C ARG A 204 8.41 -13.52 24.34
N CYS A 205 8.35 -14.78 24.80
CA CYS A 205 7.10 -15.52 24.90
C CYS A 205 6.15 -14.82 25.87
N ARG A 206 4.92 -14.52 25.44
CA ARG A 206 3.91 -13.84 26.27
C ARG A 206 3.43 -14.68 27.47
N THR A 207 3.61 -15.99 27.41
CA THR A 207 3.14 -16.91 28.45
C THR A 207 4.18 -17.14 29.55
N CYS A 208 5.43 -17.37 29.17
CA CYS A 208 6.49 -17.77 30.11
C CYS A 208 7.70 -16.84 30.15
N GLY A 209 7.79 -15.84 29.25
CA GLY A 209 8.89 -14.88 29.19
C GLY A 209 10.17 -15.37 28.50
N ASN A 210 10.22 -16.65 28.08
CA ASN A 210 11.39 -17.20 27.37
C ASN A 210 11.69 -16.44 26.09
N THR A 211 12.98 -16.28 25.82
CA THR A 211 13.47 -15.73 24.57
C THR A 211 13.32 -16.76 23.45
N LEU A 212 12.82 -16.34 22.30
CA LEU A 212 12.71 -17.15 21.10
C LEU A 212 13.19 -16.38 19.87
N ALA A 213 13.68 -17.11 18.88
CA ALA A 213 13.91 -16.56 17.56
C ALA A 213 12.55 -16.19 16.93
N PRO A 214 12.50 -15.15 16.08
CA PRO A 214 11.27 -14.58 15.56
C PRO A 214 10.62 -15.46 14.49
N ASP A 215 11.38 -16.35 13.86
CA ASP A 215 10.98 -17.26 12.78
C ASP A 215 10.45 -18.61 13.28
N VAL A 216 10.48 -18.88 14.59
CA VAL A 216 9.93 -20.11 15.16
C VAL A 216 8.44 -20.19 14.83
N LYS A 217 7.98 -21.31 14.28
CA LYS A 217 6.56 -21.54 13.88
C LYS A 217 5.54 -21.24 14.98
N THR A 218 5.95 -21.36 16.24
CA THR A 218 5.09 -21.12 17.40
C THR A 218 5.01 -19.66 17.83
N ALA A 219 5.84 -18.77 17.24
CA ALA A 219 5.85 -17.33 17.53
C ALA A 219 4.42 -16.74 17.53
N PRO A 220 4.11 -15.80 18.45
CA PRO A 220 5.01 -15.21 19.46
C PRO A 220 5.28 -16.09 20.70
N PHE A 221 4.91 -17.37 20.67
CA PHE A 221 5.09 -18.31 21.78
C PHE A 221 6.29 -19.24 21.55
N CYS A 222 7.02 -19.59 22.61
CA CYS A 222 8.17 -20.49 22.49
C CYS A 222 7.80 -21.96 22.24
N SER A 223 6.52 -22.34 22.39
CA SER A 223 6.03 -23.70 22.14
C SER A 223 4.52 -23.74 21.89
N ALA A 224 4.04 -24.84 21.30
CA ALA A 224 2.60 -25.09 21.14
C ALA A 224 1.87 -25.14 22.49
N HIS A 225 2.52 -25.67 23.53
CA HIS A 225 1.99 -25.66 24.89
C HIS A 225 1.76 -24.23 25.42
N CYS A 226 2.72 -23.31 25.23
CA CYS A 226 2.56 -21.92 25.65
C CYS A 226 1.43 -21.22 24.89
N ARG A 227 1.28 -21.50 23.59
CA ARG A 227 0.17 -21.00 22.77
C ARG A 227 -1.18 -21.50 23.29
N MET A 228 -1.29 -22.79 23.60
CA MET A 228 -2.51 -23.38 24.16
C MET A 228 -2.84 -22.80 25.54
N ALA A 229 -1.83 -22.58 26.39
CA ALA A 229 -2.02 -21.97 27.71
C ALA A 229 -2.52 -20.52 27.61
N ASP A 230 -2.05 -19.75 26.62
CA ASP A 230 -2.54 -18.39 26.37
C ASP A 230 -3.99 -18.37 25.86
N LEU A 231 -4.31 -19.25 24.90
CA LEU A 231 -5.70 -19.45 24.44
C LEU A 231 -6.62 -19.86 25.60
N GLY A 232 -6.16 -20.75 26.49
CA GLY A 232 -6.90 -21.15 27.67
C GLY A 232 -7.19 -19.99 28.63
N ARG A 233 -6.26 -19.03 28.77
CA ARG A 233 -6.48 -17.79 29.54
C ARG A 233 -7.54 -16.90 28.92
N TRP A 234 -7.60 -16.85 27.59
CA TRP A 234 -8.64 -16.12 26.86
C TRP A 234 -10.02 -16.77 27.05
N PHE A 235 -10.11 -18.10 26.90
CA PHE A 235 -11.36 -18.85 27.12
C PHE A 235 -11.86 -18.79 28.57
N SER A 236 -10.97 -18.63 29.54
CA SER A 236 -11.35 -18.54 30.96
C SER A 236 -11.68 -17.13 31.44
N GLU A 237 -11.82 -16.16 30.52
CA GLU A 237 -12.05 -14.73 30.83
C GLU A 237 -10.99 -14.12 31.76
N SER A 238 -9.82 -14.75 31.89
CA SER A 238 -8.75 -14.23 32.74
C SER A 238 -8.09 -12.96 32.18
N TYR A 239 -8.34 -12.66 30.89
CA TYR A 239 -8.08 -11.35 30.30
C TYR A 239 -9.16 -10.36 30.72
N ARG A 240 -8.98 -9.72 31.88
CA ARG A 240 -9.79 -8.55 32.25
C ARG A 240 -9.28 -7.33 31.47
N ILE A 241 -10.13 -6.75 30.63
CA ILE A 241 -9.94 -5.38 30.15
C ILE A 241 -9.97 -4.49 31.39
N SER A 242 -8.81 -3.96 31.79
CA SER A 242 -8.62 -3.24 33.06
C SER A 242 -9.20 -1.83 33.08
N ARG A 243 -9.93 -1.43 32.03
CA ARG A 243 -10.60 -0.14 31.93
C ARG A 243 -12.09 -0.35 31.67
N ASP A 244 -12.92 0.45 32.32
CA ASP A 244 -14.35 0.49 32.05
C ASP A 244 -14.60 0.89 30.58
N ILE A 245 -15.61 0.27 29.97
CA ILE A 245 -16.09 0.63 28.64
C ILE A 245 -16.57 2.09 28.72
N ARG A 246 -15.89 2.99 28.02
CA ARG A 246 -16.31 4.39 27.98
C ARG A 246 -17.51 4.54 27.04
N PRO A 247 -18.39 5.53 27.25
CA PRO A 247 -19.48 5.84 26.31
C PRO A 247 -18.99 6.18 24.89
N THR A 248 -17.70 6.46 24.72
CA THR A 248 -17.04 6.68 23.42
C THR A 248 -16.57 5.39 22.74
N ASP A 249 -16.60 4.24 23.45
CA ASP A 249 -16.22 2.93 22.92
C ASP A 249 -17.41 2.25 22.21
N SER A 250 -18.62 2.81 22.29
CA SER A 250 -19.74 2.44 21.42
C SER A 250 -19.63 3.19 20.08
N GLU A 251 -19.67 2.44 18.98
CA GLU A 251 -19.75 2.95 17.62
C GLU A 251 -20.98 3.85 17.45
N GLN A 252 -20.79 5.14 17.67
CA GLN A 252 -21.45 6.23 16.96
C GLN A 252 -20.34 6.68 15.98
N ASP A 253 -20.44 6.43 14.68
CA ASP A 253 -21.47 6.98 13.81
C ASP A 253 -21.84 6.02 12.66
N ALA A 254 -23.15 5.96 12.42
CA ALA A 254 -23.80 5.36 11.25
C ALA A 254 -23.60 6.21 9.99
#